data_AF-A0A820XH71-F1
#
_entry.id   AF-A0A820XH71-F1
#
_cell.length_a   1.000
_cell.length_b   1.000
_cell.length_c   1.000
_cell.angle_alpha   90.00
_cell.angle_beta   90.00
_cell.angle_gamma   90.00
#
_symmetry.space_group_name_H-M   'P 1'
#
loop_
_entity.id
_entity.type
_entity.pdbx_description
1 polymer ?
#
loop_
_entity_poly.entity_id
_entity_poly.type
_entity_poly.pdbx_seq_one_letter_code
_entity_poly.pdbx_strand_id
1 'polypeptide(L)'
;LTWPDSSFLPRAVDINQDLLVVVLGYVGNSSSKFTPCAYLLSRSGSNWTVTDTWAYMPPSTSWQASLTNWDADTYSAKYDISVSFNDVNSQVLLGIQIANTFVLLDIDQASKKFLLPSQSLSNGKAIGTGKTVGWLNSDVALILVNTYSLNYIWSSSQIFTYNWSVNNSFAIVSIIPNSQQLLSPEFGPVLLALVATPSGIIIMLDSSGNLYILRQSPPGSYSDSSTKSVSSFLP
;
A
#
# COMPACT_ATOMS: atom_id res chain seq x y z
N LEU A 1 -1.62 22.87 -8.36
CA LEU A 1 -2.13 22.30 -7.10
C LEU A 1 -1.12 22.62 -6.02
N THR A 2 -1.56 23.21 -4.91
CA THR A 2 -0.72 23.45 -3.73
C THR A 2 -1.31 22.63 -2.61
N TRP A 3 -0.49 21.82 -1.93
CA TRP A 3 -0.97 21.04 -0.79
C TRP A 3 -1.41 21.98 0.34
N PRO A 4 -2.48 21.64 1.09
CA PRO A 4 -2.87 22.40 2.27
C PRO A 4 -1.74 22.53 3.29
N ASP A 5 -0.90 21.49 3.40
CA ASP A 5 0.31 21.50 4.20
C ASP A 5 1.56 21.51 3.30
N SER A 6 2.41 22.53 3.45
CA SER A 6 3.65 22.69 2.67
C SER A 6 4.70 21.62 2.95
N SER A 7 4.59 20.90 4.06
CA SER A 7 5.49 19.80 4.42
C SER A 7 5.03 18.44 3.89
N PHE A 8 3.91 18.39 3.16
CA PHE A 8 3.39 17.13 2.64
C PHE A 8 4.32 16.49 1.61
N LEU A 9 4.72 15.26 1.89
CA LEU A 9 5.53 14.41 1.03
C LEU A 9 4.64 13.31 0.44
N PRO A 10 4.15 13.44 -0.81
CA PRO A 10 3.34 12.41 -1.45
C PRO A 10 4.18 11.15 -1.69
N ARG A 11 3.57 9.97 -1.48
CA ARG A 11 4.25 8.67 -1.63
C ARG A 11 3.46 7.65 -2.43
N ALA A 12 2.13 7.71 -2.38
CA ALA A 12 1.26 6.83 -3.15
C ALA A 12 0.03 7.60 -3.65
N VAL A 13 -0.50 7.17 -4.79
CA VAL A 13 -1.68 7.78 -5.41
C VAL A 13 -2.53 6.71 -6.05
N ASP A 14 -3.84 6.85 -5.93
CA ASP A 14 -4.79 6.09 -6.73
C ASP A 14 -5.96 6.98 -7.17
N ILE A 15 -6.60 6.62 -8.28
CA ILE A 15 -7.68 7.37 -8.91
C ILE A 15 -8.85 6.46 -9.24
N ASN A 16 -10.04 6.91 -8.89
CA ASN A 16 -11.30 6.23 -9.18
C ASN A 16 -11.82 6.63 -10.58
N GLN A 17 -12.83 5.92 -11.08
CA GLN A 17 -13.42 6.19 -12.41
C GLN A 17 -14.07 7.58 -12.53
N ASP A 18 -14.52 8.16 -11.42
CA ASP A 18 -15.13 9.50 -11.36
C ASP A 18 -14.11 10.63 -11.21
N LEU A 19 -12.81 10.34 -11.37
CA LEU A 19 -11.71 11.28 -11.18
C LEU A 19 -11.63 11.86 -9.75
N LEU A 20 -12.04 11.07 -8.75
CA LEU A 20 -11.61 11.25 -7.37
C LEU A 20 -10.24 10.62 -7.21
N VAL A 21 -9.29 11.41 -6.71
CA VAL A 21 -7.90 10.98 -6.52
C VAL A 21 -7.61 10.97 -5.04
N VAL A 22 -7.05 9.88 -4.54
CA VAL A 22 -6.48 9.83 -3.18
C VAL A 22 -4.98 9.88 -3.31
N VAL A 23 -4.37 10.90 -2.69
CA VAL A 23 -2.91 11.00 -2.56
C VAL A 23 -2.55 10.75 -1.11
N LEU A 24 -1.83 9.66 -0.87
CA LEU A 24 -1.33 9.30 0.44
C LEU A 24 0.14 9.71 0.55
N GLY A 25 0.50 10.25 1.70
CA GLY A 25 1.85 10.73 1.98
C GLY A 25 2.07 10.94 3.46
N TYR A 26 3.04 11.80 3.78
CA TYR A 26 3.35 12.18 5.15
C TYR A 26 3.39 13.69 5.29
N VAL A 27 2.87 14.19 6.40
CA VAL A 27 3.03 15.59 6.83
C VAL A 27 4.08 15.63 7.94
N GLY A 28 5.09 16.48 7.80
CA GLY A 28 6.14 16.66 8.80
C GLY A 28 5.80 17.77 9.80
N ASN A 29 6.25 17.65 11.04
CA ASN A 29 6.23 18.76 11.99
C ASN A 29 7.64 19.17 12.42
N SER A 30 7.76 20.32 13.11
CA SER A 30 9.02 20.86 13.64
C SER A 30 9.75 19.97 14.66
N SER A 31 9.15 18.85 15.05
CA SER A 31 9.67 17.89 16.04
C SER A 31 10.01 16.52 15.43
N SER A 32 10.28 16.48 14.12
CA SER A 32 10.74 15.28 13.39
C SER A 32 9.73 14.12 13.40
N LYS A 33 8.44 14.42 13.60
CA LYS A 33 7.35 13.45 13.47
C LYS A 33 6.66 13.63 12.14
N PHE A 34 6.60 12.55 11.37
CA PHE A 34 5.85 12.45 10.13
C PHE A 34 4.57 11.67 10.39
N THR A 35 3.44 12.31 10.09
CA THR A 35 2.11 11.73 10.25
C THR A 35 1.60 11.28 8.87
N PRO A 36 1.26 9.98 8.69
CA PRO A 36 0.60 9.52 7.47
C PRO A 36 -0.68 10.32 7.24
N CYS A 37 -0.84 10.85 6.04
CA CYS A 37 -1.92 11.75 5.67
C CYS A 37 -2.41 11.41 4.27
N ALA A 38 -3.72 11.39 4.08
CA ALA A 38 -4.38 11.24 2.79
C ALA A 38 -5.08 12.54 2.41
N TYR A 39 -4.90 12.99 1.18
CA TYR A 39 -5.73 14.03 0.58
C TYR A 39 -6.68 13.39 -0.42
N LEU A 40 -7.96 13.78 -0.35
CA LEU A 40 -8.94 13.51 -1.38
C LEU A 40 -8.98 14.71 -2.31
N LEU A 41 -8.81 14.47 -3.61
CA LEU A 41 -8.89 15.49 -4.62
C LEU A 41 -10.04 15.15 -5.56
N SER A 42 -10.69 16.19 -6.05
CA SER A 42 -11.63 16.06 -7.15
C SER A 42 -11.31 17.06 -8.24
N ARG A 43 -11.68 16.70 -9.46
CA ARG A 43 -11.53 17.58 -10.62
C ARG A 43 -12.80 18.41 -10.84
N SER A 44 -12.63 19.70 -11.06
CA SER A 44 -13.68 20.60 -11.57
C SER A 44 -13.12 21.37 -12.77
N GLY A 45 -13.60 21.02 -13.97
CA GLY A 45 -13.02 21.50 -15.22
C GLY A 45 -11.56 21.06 -15.38
N SER A 46 -10.63 22.02 -15.53
CA SER A 46 -9.19 21.76 -15.65
C SER A 46 -8.45 21.79 -14.30
N ASN A 47 -9.14 22.11 -13.20
CA ASN A 47 -8.51 22.31 -11.90
C ASN A 47 -8.74 21.11 -10.98
N TRP A 48 -7.67 20.72 -10.28
CA TRP A 48 -7.70 19.77 -9.17
C TRP A 48 -7.82 20.53 -7.86
N THR A 49 -8.77 20.14 -7.03
CA THR A 49 -9.02 20.75 -5.72
C THR A 49 -8.98 19.68 -4.65
N VAL A 50 -8.25 19.91 -3.55
CA VAL A 50 -8.34 19.08 -2.35
C VAL A 50 -9.70 19.32 -1.71
N THR A 51 -10.52 18.28 -1.61
CA THR A 51 -11.87 18.34 -1.04
C THR A 51 -11.91 17.88 0.41
N ASP A 52 -10.99 17.01 0.80
CA ASP A 52 -10.90 16.53 2.17
C ASP A 52 -9.51 16.02 2.55
N THR A 53 -9.29 15.84 3.85
CA THR A 53 -8.02 15.37 4.43
C THR A 53 -8.28 14.36 5.53
N TRP A 54 -7.52 13.27 5.53
CA TRP A 54 -7.47 12.31 6.63
C TRP A 54 -6.04 12.19 7.16
N ALA A 55 -5.87 12.07 8.47
CA ALA A 55 -4.58 11.87 9.11
C ALA A 55 -4.62 10.66 10.03
N TYR A 56 -3.59 9.83 9.99
CA TYR A 56 -3.46 8.68 10.87
C TYR A 56 -3.09 9.14 12.28
N MET A 57 -3.93 8.79 13.26
CA MET A 57 -3.66 9.00 14.67
C MET A 57 -3.39 7.66 15.35
N PRO A 58 -2.13 7.31 15.66
CA PRO A 58 -1.84 6.08 16.37
C PRO A 58 -2.44 6.12 17.79
N PRO A 59 -2.83 4.97 18.37
CA PRO A 59 -3.21 4.90 19.78
C PRO A 59 -2.08 5.43 20.66
N SER A 60 -2.40 6.27 21.65
CA SER A 60 -1.41 7.03 22.44
C SER A 60 -0.38 6.18 23.19
N THR A 61 -0.72 4.92 23.51
CA THR A 61 0.15 3.96 24.22
C THR A 61 0.84 2.96 23.30
N SER A 62 0.64 3.09 21.98
CA SER A 62 1.21 2.17 20.99
C SER A 62 2.66 2.52 20.68
N TRP A 63 3.45 1.52 20.26
CA TRP A 63 4.81 1.77 19.77
C TRP A 63 4.80 2.64 18.49
N GLN A 64 3.71 2.59 17.73
CA GLN A 64 3.48 3.46 16.56
C GLN A 64 3.47 4.95 16.93
N ALA A 65 2.97 5.32 18.12
CA ALA A 65 3.02 6.70 18.60
C ALA A 65 4.46 7.19 18.90
N SER A 66 5.40 6.26 19.04
CA SER A 66 6.82 6.50 19.33
C SER A 66 7.71 6.48 18.10
N LEU A 67 7.13 6.34 16.89
CA LEU A 67 7.90 6.34 15.64
C LEU A 67 8.60 7.69 15.46
N THR A 68 9.94 7.64 15.45
CA THR A 68 10.85 8.78 15.27
C THR A 68 11.43 8.75 13.86
N ASN A 69 11.66 9.94 13.28
CA ASN A 69 12.19 10.06 11.93
C ASN A 69 13.55 10.76 11.95
N TRP A 70 14.60 10.01 11.70
CA TRP A 70 15.89 10.61 11.37
C TRP A 70 16.07 10.83 9.85
N ASP A 71 15.30 10.16 8.98
CA ASP A 71 15.61 10.08 7.53
C ASP A 71 14.38 10.05 6.59
N ALA A 72 13.24 10.65 6.93
CA ALA A 72 12.04 10.59 6.06
C ALA A 72 12.21 11.36 4.74
N ASP A 73 13.17 12.28 4.70
CA ASP A 73 13.52 13.08 3.52
C ASP A 73 14.36 12.24 2.51
N THR A 74 14.93 11.14 2.99
CA THR A 74 15.67 10.14 2.21
C THR A 74 14.76 8.94 1.91
N TYR A 75 14.95 8.31 0.75
CA TYR A 75 14.20 7.09 0.45
C TYR A 75 14.57 5.98 1.44
N SER A 76 13.57 5.45 2.15
CA SER A 76 13.73 4.29 3.02
C SER A 76 12.47 3.44 2.94
N ALA A 77 12.65 2.12 2.73
CA ALA A 77 11.56 1.17 2.61
C ALA A 77 10.61 1.18 3.82
N LYS A 78 11.07 1.66 4.99
CA LYS A 78 10.21 1.84 6.17
C LYS A 78 9.06 2.81 5.95
N TYR A 79 9.23 3.80 5.06
CA TYR A 79 8.24 4.82 4.75
C TYR A 79 7.36 4.49 3.55
N ASP A 80 7.52 3.33 2.92
CA ASP A 80 6.64 2.92 1.84
C ASP A 80 5.20 2.82 2.36
N ILE A 81 4.26 3.30 1.55
CA ILE A 81 2.82 3.27 1.82
C ILE A 81 2.10 2.95 0.53
N SER A 82 0.87 2.49 0.64
CA SER A 82 0.06 2.11 -0.51
C SER A 82 -1.37 2.58 -0.33
N VAL A 83 -2.02 2.82 -1.47
CA VAL A 83 -3.42 3.19 -1.54
C VAL A 83 -4.05 2.40 -2.68
N SER A 84 -5.27 1.90 -2.46
CA SER A 84 -6.07 1.26 -3.50
C SER A 84 -7.55 1.58 -3.34
N PHE A 85 -8.13 2.15 -4.38
CA PHE A 85 -9.53 2.55 -4.47
C PHE A 85 -10.38 1.36 -4.92
N ASN A 86 -11.55 1.22 -4.30
CA ASN A 86 -12.61 0.30 -4.70
C ASN A 86 -13.76 1.13 -5.27
N ASP A 87 -13.82 1.21 -6.60
CA ASP A 87 -14.84 2.00 -7.31
C ASP A 87 -16.26 1.56 -6.94
N VAL A 88 -16.49 0.27 -6.77
CA VAL A 88 -17.84 -0.31 -6.59
C VAL A 88 -18.45 0.12 -5.26
N ASN A 89 -17.66 0.07 -4.18
CA ASN A 89 -18.13 0.35 -2.84
C ASN A 89 -17.75 1.76 -2.35
N SER A 90 -17.08 2.57 -3.17
CA SER A 90 -16.55 3.89 -2.78
C SER A 90 -15.66 3.84 -1.54
N GLN A 91 -14.78 2.85 -1.49
CA GLN A 91 -13.87 2.66 -0.35
C GLN A 91 -12.43 2.85 -0.81
N VAL A 92 -11.57 3.28 0.11
CA VAL A 92 -10.14 3.33 -0.13
C VAL A 92 -9.41 2.56 0.96
N LEU A 93 -8.58 1.62 0.52
CA LEU A 93 -7.71 0.84 1.37
C LEU A 93 -6.33 1.49 1.40
N LEU A 94 -5.86 1.79 2.60
CA LEU A 94 -4.56 2.42 2.85
C LEU A 94 -3.66 1.43 3.60
N GLY A 95 -2.43 1.27 3.14
CA GLY A 95 -1.38 0.54 3.85
C GLY A 95 -0.29 1.50 4.33
N ILE A 96 0.08 1.40 5.60
CA ILE A 96 1.10 2.26 6.23
C ILE A 96 2.18 1.37 6.85
N GLN A 97 3.29 1.18 6.14
CA GLN A 97 4.31 0.21 6.54
C GLN A 97 4.98 0.53 7.87
N ILE A 98 5.34 1.80 8.11
CA ILE A 98 6.05 2.19 9.34
C ILE A 98 5.22 1.94 10.59
N ALA A 99 3.90 2.11 10.49
CA ALA A 99 2.94 1.88 11.58
C ALA A 99 2.40 0.44 11.60
N ASN A 100 2.81 -0.40 10.63
CA ASN A 100 2.38 -1.77 10.48
C ASN A 100 0.84 -1.90 10.51
N THR A 101 0.17 -1.04 9.76
CA THR A 101 -1.28 -0.87 9.85
C THR A 101 -1.94 -0.71 8.48
N PHE A 102 -3.21 -1.10 8.45
CA PHE A 102 -4.12 -0.92 7.33
C PHE A 102 -5.34 -0.16 7.78
N VAL A 103 -5.84 0.71 6.92
CA VAL A 103 -7.03 1.52 7.17
C VAL A 103 -7.95 1.40 5.98
N LEU A 104 -9.22 1.11 6.23
CA LEU A 104 -10.29 1.22 5.25
C LEU A 104 -11.08 2.49 5.54
N LEU A 105 -11.11 3.41 4.58
CA LEU A 105 -11.95 4.61 4.64
C LEU A 105 -13.09 4.46 3.63
N ASP A 106 -14.31 4.71 4.08
CA ASP A 106 -15.42 4.94 3.16
C ASP A 106 -15.36 6.38 2.65
N ILE A 107 -15.82 6.60 1.41
CA ILE A 107 -15.88 7.92 0.78
C ILE A 107 -17.33 8.24 0.46
N ASP A 108 -17.80 9.37 0.98
CA ASP A 108 -19.04 9.96 0.50
C ASP A 108 -18.76 10.66 -0.83
N GLN A 109 -19.13 10.03 -1.94
CA GLN A 109 -18.90 10.58 -3.28
C GLN A 109 -19.67 11.89 -3.54
N ALA A 110 -20.85 12.07 -2.91
CA ALA A 110 -21.68 13.25 -3.14
C ALA A 110 -21.06 14.50 -2.49
N SER A 111 -20.61 14.35 -1.24
CA SER A 111 -19.92 15.43 -0.54
C SER A 111 -18.41 15.48 -0.78
N LYS A 112 -17.85 14.44 -1.43
CA LYS A 112 -16.43 14.26 -1.75
C LYS A 112 -15.56 14.31 -0.49
N LYS A 113 -15.95 13.53 0.53
CA LYS A 113 -15.31 13.49 1.84
C LYS A 113 -14.94 12.07 2.23
N PHE A 114 -13.85 11.98 3.00
CA PHE A 114 -13.57 10.79 3.77
C PHE A 114 -14.59 10.70 4.90
N LEU A 115 -15.14 9.51 5.10
CA LEU A 115 -15.86 9.16 6.31
C LEU A 115 -14.86 8.70 7.37
N LEU A 116 -15.31 8.65 8.63
CA LEU A 116 -14.48 8.09 9.69
C LEU A 116 -14.02 6.69 9.28
N PRO A 117 -12.76 6.32 9.58
CA PRO A 117 -12.23 5.02 9.22
C PRO A 117 -13.16 3.94 9.72
N SER A 118 -13.73 3.21 8.78
CA SER A 118 -14.69 2.15 9.06
C SER A 118 -13.98 1.08 9.86
N GLN A 119 -12.69 0.83 9.54
CA GLN A 119 -11.81 -0.07 10.29
C GLN A 119 -10.32 0.24 10.19
N SER A 120 -9.58 -0.26 11.18
CA SER A 120 -8.13 -0.37 11.12
C SER A 120 -7.64 -1.69 11.73
N LEU A 121 -6.60 -2.27 11.13
CA LEU A 121 -5.85 -3.36 11.74
C LEU A 121 -4.47 -2.82 12.11
N SER A 122 -4.13 -2.85 13.40
CA SER A 122 -2.77 -2.59 13.88
C SER A 122 -2.15 -3.92 14.22
N ASN A 123 -1.28 -4.46 13.35
CA ASN A 123 -0.58 -5.69 13.69
C ASN A 123 0.52 -5.35 14.70
N GLY A 124 0.59 -6.11 15.80
CA GLY A 124 1.66 -5.98 16.79
C GLY A 124 3.06 -6.11 16.17
N LYS A 125 4.09 -5.75 16.96
CA LYS A 125 5.57 -5.62 16.78
C LYS A 125 6.34 -6.10 15.52
N ALA A 126 5.75 -6.76 14.54
CA ALA A 126 6.37 -7.03 13.25
C ALA A 126 6.40 -5.76 12.38
N ILE A 127 7.36 -5.67 11.47
CA ILE A 127 7.53 -4.59 10.49
C ILE A 127 7.34 -5.18 9.10
N GLY A 128 6.53 -4.54 8.25
CA GLY A 128 6.43 -4.88 6.83
C GLY A 128 5.02 -5.04 6.26
N THR A 129 3.98 -4.81 7.06
CA THR A 129 2.60 -4.84 6.57
C THR A 129 2.17 -3.42 6.20
N GLY A 130 1.68 -3.20 4.96
CA GLY A 130 1.28 -1.87 4.48
C GLY A 130 1.96 -1.38 3.20
N LYS A 131 2.98 -2.09 2.71
CA LYS A 131 3.70 -1.71 1.48
C LYS A 131 2.84 -1.79 0.23
N THR A 132 1.95 -2.78 0.17
CA THR A 132 1.09 -3.00 -1.00
C THR A 132 -0.25 -3.52 -0.54
N VAL A 133 -1.29 -2.81 -0.95
CA VAL A 133 -2.69 -3.17 -0.78
C VAL A 133 -3.39 -3.09 -2.13
N GLY A 134 -4.44 -3.86 -2.31
CA GLY A 134 -5.19 -3.89 -3.55
C GLY A 134 -6.54 -4.57 -3.38
N TRP A 135 -7.37 -4.47 -4.41
CA TRP A 135 -8.65 -5.15 -4.48
C TRP A 135 -8.60 -6.22 -5.56
N LEU A 136 -9.03 -7.44 -5.22
CA LEU A 136 -9.27 -8.49 -6.21
C LEU A 136 -10.62 -8.27 -6.90
N ASN A 137 -11.62 -7.83 -6.13
CA ASN A 137 -12.96 -7.45 -6.57
C ASN A 137 -13.58 -6.50 -5.54
N SER A 138 -14.87 -6.21 -5.65
CA SER A 138 -15.58 -5.29 -4.75
C SER A 138 -15.52 -5.70 -3.28
N ASP A 139 -15.40 -6.99 -2.96
CA ASP A 139 -15.53 -7.48 -1.59
C ASP A 139 -14.21 -8.01 -1.04
N VAL A 140 -13.28 -8.37 -1.91
CA VAL A 140 -12.04 -9.06 -1.55
C VAL A 140 -10.84 -8.13 -1.67
N ALA A 141 -10.28 -7.75 -0.53
CA ALA A 141 -9.02 -7.03 -0.44
C ALA A 141 -7.83 -8.00 -0.38
N LEU A 142 -6.73 -7.61 -1.01
CA LEU A 142 -5.44 -8.29 -1.02
C LEU A 142 -4.40 -7.39 -0.35
N ILE A 143 -3.65 -7.97 0.58
CA ILE A 143 -2.66 -7.23 1.34
C ILE A 143 -1.35 -8.00 1.33
N LEU A 144 -0.30 -7.38 0.81
CA LEU A 144 1.05 -7.92 0.90
C LEU A 144 1.61 -7.68 2.30
N VAL A 145 1.92 -8.78 2.97
CA VAL A 145 2.53 -8.84 4.29
C VAL A 145 3.98 -9.27 4.13
N ASN A 146 4.88 -8.29 4.27
CA ASN A 146 6.31 -8.53 4.25
C ASN A 146 6.85 -8.71 5.67
N THR A 147 7.94 -9.44 5.79
CA THR A 147 8.77 -9.45 6.99
C THR A 147 10.07 -8.72 6.69
N TYR A 148 10.41 -7.80 7.58
CA TYR A 148 11.69 -7.09 7.57
C TYR A 148 12.49 -7.43 8.83
N SER A 149 13.82 -7.41 8.69
CA SER A 149 14.72 -7.37 9.84
C SER A 149 14.62 -6.02 10.58
N LEU A 150 15.23 -5.92 11.76
CA LEU A 150 15.34 -4.64 12.50
C LEU A 150 16.12 -3.56 11.72
N ASN A 151 16.92 -3.97 10.73
CA ASN A 151 17.64 -3.08 9.82
C ASN A 151 16.85 -2.81 8.52
N TYR A 152 15.56 -3.13 8.48
CA TYR A 152 14.67 -2.97 7.33
C TYR A 152 15.15 -3.70 6.06
N ILE A 153 15.73 -4.89 6.23
CA ILE A 153 16.05 -5.80 5.11
C ILE A 153 14.84 -6.72 4.91
N TRP A 154 14.26 -6.70 3.71
CA TRP A 154 13.12 -7.54 3.34
C TRP A 154 13.57 -8.99 3.23
N SER A 155 12.92 -9.91 3.95
CA SER A 155 13.30 -11.33 3.97
C SER A 155 12.27 -12.24 3.34
N SER A 156 10.99 -11.92 3.45
CA SER A 156 9.91 -12.82 3.06
C SER A 156 8.57 -12.10 2.89
N SER A 157 7.66 -12.75 2.18
CA SER A 157 6.37 -12.18 1.78
C SER A 157 5.25 -13.21 1.76
N GLN A 158 4.04 -12.74 2.03
CA GLN A 158 2.79 -13.48 1.84
C GLN A 158 1.64 -12.50 1.58
N ILE A 159 0.58 -12.96 0.94
CA ILE A 159 -0.62 -12.18 0.66
C ILE A 159 -1.72 -12.65 1.60
N PHE A 160 -2.27 -11.73 2.38
CA PHE A 160 -3.48 -11.98 3.15
C PHE A 160 -4.68 -11.49 2.36
N THR A 161 -5.73 -12.31 2.32
CA THR A 161 -7.00 -11.94 1.72
C THR A 161 -8.04 -11.68 2.81
N TYR A 162 -8.84 -10.66 2.57
CA TYR A 162 -9.92 -10.24 3.46
C TYR A 162 -11.19 -10.13 2.61
N ASN A 163 -12.30 -10.69 3.09
CA ASN A 163 -13.57 -10.63 2.36
C ASN A 163 -14.64 -9.92 3.19
N TRP A 164 -15.01 -8.73 2.74
CA TRP A 164 -15.95 -7.84 3.40
C TRP A 164 -17.39 -8.35 3.40
N SER A 165 -17.79 -9.12 2.38
CA SER A 165 -19.12 -9.70 2.31
C SER A 165 -19.32 -10.85 3.31
N VAL A 166 -18.24 -11.49 3.73
CA VAL A 166 -18.27 -12.58 4.72
C VAL A 166 -18.12 -12.04 6.13
N ASN A 167 -17.14 -11.15 6.31
CA ASN A 167 -16.87 -10.53 7.58
C ASN A 167 -16.61 -9.07 7.30
N ASN A 168 -17.47 -8.20 7.81
CA ASN A 168 -17.25 -6.76 7.88
C ASN A 168 -16.14 -6.52 8.91
N SER A 169 -14.98 -7.15 8.74
CA SER A 169 -13.76 -6.94 9.50
C SER A 169 -12.49 -7.36 8.75
N PHE A 170 -11.32 -6.86 9.20
CA PHE A 170 -10.01 -7.38 8.79
C PHE A 170 -9.73 -8.79 9.35
N ALA A 171 -10.69 -9.72 9.24
CA ALA A 171 -10.47 -11.13 9.51
C ALA A 171 -9.90 -11.81 8.25
N ILE A 172 -8.77 -12.48 8.41
CA ILE A 172 -8.08 -13.15 7.30
C ILE A 172 -8.95 -14.33 6.83
N VAL A 173 -9.28 -14.35 5.54
CA VAL A 173 -10.08 -15.42 4.92
C VAL A 173 -9.17 -16.46 4.27
N SER A 174 -8.07 -16.02 3.65
CA SER A 174 -7.04 -16.91 3.15
C SER A 174 -5.66 -16.27 3.14
N ILE A 175 -4.63 -17.11 3.07
CA ILE A 175 -3.22 -16.71 3.01
C ILE A 175 -2.60 -17.37 1.78
N ILE A 176 -1.95 -16.57 0.94
CA ILE A 176 -1.34 -17.04 -0.32
C ILE A 176 0.09 -16.52 -0.43
N PRO A 177 1.09 -17.40 -0.57
CA PRO A 177 1.00 -18.85 -0.36
C PRO A 177 0.78 -19.18 1.12
N ASN A 178 0.34 -20.40 1.43
CA ASN A 178 0.00 -20.89 2.78
C ASN A 178 1.16 -20.85 3.81
N SER A 179 2.36 -20.56 3.35
CA SER A 179 3.55 -20.30 4.17
C SER A 179 4.31 -19.13 3.56
N GLN A 180 4.87 -18.28 4.41
CA GLN A 180 5.60 -17.10 3.97
C GLN A 180 6.81 -17.50 3.12
N GLN A 181 6.93 -16.97 1.90
CA GLN A 181 8.03 -17.31 1.01
C GLN A 181 9.21 -16.42 1.30
N LEU A 182 10.38 -17.05 1.48
CA LEU A 182 11.64 -16.33 1.45
C LEU A 182 11.82 -15.70 0.07
N LEU A 183 12.29 -14.46 0.05
CA LEU A 183 12.68 -13.86 -1.20
C LEU A 183 13.90 -14.57 -1.75
N SER A 184 13.95 -14.70 -3.08
CA SER A 184 15.19 -15.05 -3.73
C SER A 184 16.28 -14.06 -3.31
N PRO A 185 17.51 -14.49 -3.02
CA PRO A 185 18.64 -13.60 -2.80
C PRO A 185 18.91 -12.66 -4.00
N GLU A 186 18.39 -13.01 -5.18
CA GLU A 186 18.46 -12.19 -6.38
C GLU A 186 17.49 -10.99 -6.36
N PHE A 187 16.51 -10.97 -5.44
CA PHE A 187 15.57 -9.86 -5.28
C PHE A 187 16.26 -8.65 -4.67
N GLY A 188 16.17 -7.50 -5.34
CA GLY A 188 16.61 -6.23 -4.84
C GLY A 188 15.92 -5.88 -3.52
N PRO A 189 16.54 -5.08 -2.65
CA PRO A 189 16.00 -4.80 -1.32
C PRO A 189 14.64 -4.08 -1.34
N VAL A 190 14.24 -3.53 -2.50
CA VAL A 190 13.06 -2.70 -2.67
C VAL A 190 12.30 -3.15 -3.92
N LEU A 191 11.04 -3.54 -3.76
CA LEU A 191 10.08 -3.60 -4.86
C LEU A 191 9.68 -2.17 -5.27
N LEU A 192 9.87 -1.82 -6.54
CA LEU A 192 9.53 -0.51 -7.12
C LEU A 192 8.13 -0.49 -7.72
N ALA A 193 7.75 -1.54 -8.44
CA ALA A 193 6.45 -1.59 -9.13
C ALA A 193 5.91 -3.02 -9.17
N LEU A 194 4.59 -3.15 -9.07
CA LEU A 194 3.85 -4.38 -9.29
C LEU A 194 2.67 -4.07 -10.21
N VAL A 195 2.57 -4.77 -11.33
CA VAL A 195 1.49 -4.60 -12.31
C VAL A 195 0.84 -5.95 -12.54
N ALA A 196 -0.48 -6.01 -12.36
CA ALA A 196 -1.28 -7.17 -12.76
C ALA A 196 -1.87 -6.93 -14.15
N THR A 197 -1.67 -7.86 -15.08
CA THR A 197 -2.29 -7.82 -16.40
C THR A 197 -3.73 -8.33 -16.34
N PRO A 198 -4.59 -7.98 -17.31
CA PRO A 198 -5.94 -8.56 -17.43
C PRO A 198 -5.94 -10.09 -17.57
N SER A 199 -4.83 -10.67 -18.03
CA SER A 199 -4.63 -12.13 -18.12
C SER A 199 -4.12 -12.76 -16.82
N GLY A 200 -4.02 -12.00 -15.73
CA GLY A 200 -3.60 -12.49 -14.41
C GLY A 200 -2.09 -12.69 -14.26
N ILE A 201 -1.27 -12.16 -15.17
CA ILE A 201 0.19 -12.16 -15.04
C ILE A 201 0.58 -10.99 -14.12
N ILE A 202 1.41 -11.26 -13.11
CA ILE A 202 1.95 -10.21 -12.25
C ILE A 202 3.39 -9.94 -12.69
N ILE A 203 3.69 -8.68 -12.98
CA ILE A 203 5.03 -8.20 -13.31
C ILE A 203 5.53 -7.37 -12.14
N MET A 204 6.72 -7.68 -11.64
CA MET A 204 7.36 -6.96 -10.54
C MET A 204 8.71 -6.40 -11.00
N LEU A 205 8.99 -5.15 -10.65
CA LEU A 205 10.28 -4.50 -10.87
C LEU A 205 10.89 -4.16 -9.51
N ASP A 206 12.15 -4.49 -9.29
CA ASP A 206 12.88 -4.12 -8.08
C ASP A 206 13.87 -2.96 -8.28
N SER A 207 14.46 -2.48 -7.19
CA SER A 207 15.44 -1.39 -7.17
C SER A 207 16.78 -1.72 -7.80
N SER A 208 17.05 -3.00 -8.02
CA SER A 208 18.25 -3.48 -8.72
C SER A 208 18.02 -3.54 -10.23
N GLY A 209 16.81 -3.22 -10.72
CA GLY A 209 16.42 -3.28 -12.12
C GLY A 209 15.98 -4.68 -12.58
N ASN A 210 15.80 -5.63 -11.65
CA ASN A 210 15.34 -6.96 -12.01
C ASN A 210 13.83 -6.95 -12.27
N LEU A 211 13.43 -7.64 -13.34
CA LEU A 211 12.04 -7.84 -13.72
C LEU A 211 11.63 -9.29 -13.42
N TYR A 212 10.60 -9.47 -12.62
CA TYR A 212 10.01 -10.77 -12.31
C TYR A 212 8.64 -10.88 -12.96
N ILE A 213 8.39 -11.99 -13.65
CA ILE A 213 7.12 -12.26 -14.31
C ILE A 213 6.52 -13.50 -13.67
N LEU A 214 5.51 -13.30 -12.82
CA LEU A 214 4.71 -14.37 -12.24
C LEU A 214 3.57 -14.70 -13.19
N ARG A 215 3.60 -15.90 -13.75
CA ARG A 215 2.52 -16.40 -14.59
C ARG A 215 1.47 -17.09 -13.72
N GLN A 216 0.21 -17.02 -14.16
CA GLN A 216 -0.83 -17.86 -13.57
C GLN A 216 -0.41 -19.33 -13.65
N SER A 217 -0.45 -20.01 -12.51
CA SER A 217 -0.35 -21.46 -12.45
C SER A 217 -1.74 -22.08 -12.40
N PRO A 218 -1.92 -23.30 -12.94
CA PRO A 218 -3.16 -24.06 -12.74
C PRO A 218 -3.50 -24.16 -11.24
N PRO A 219 -4.79 -24.22 -10.88
CA PRO A 219 -5.21 -24.46 -9.50
C PRO A 219 -4.45 -25.66 -8.89
N GLY A 220 -3.83 -25.46 -7.73
CA GLY A 220 -3.02 -26.48 -7.05
C GLY A 220 -1.56 -26.59 -7.51
N SER A 221 -1.10 -25.73 -8.42
CA SER A 221 0.31 -25.63 -8.83
C SER A 221 0.93 -24.33 -8.33
N TYR A 222 2.20 -24.36 -7.90
CA TYR A 222 2.95 -23.15 -7.58
C TYR A 222 3.34 -22.41 -8.87
N SER A 223 3.36 -21.08 -8.84
CA SER A 223 3.87 -20.24 -9.92
C SER A 223 5.35 -20.52 -10.16
N ASP A 224 5.69 -20.99 -11.35
CA ASP A 224 7.08 -21.09 -11.79
C ASP A 224 7.61 -19.68 -12.06
N SER A 225 8.53 -19.21 -11.23
CA SER A 225 9.24 -17.95 -11.45
C SER A 225 10.44 -18.21 -12.36
N SER A 226 10.25 -18.17 -13.68
CA SER A 226 11.38 -18.18 -14.59
C SER A 226 12.09 -16.82 -14.51
N THR A 227 13.26 -16.75 -13.88
CA THR A 227 14.16 -15.60 -13.96
C THR A 227 14.73 -15.55 -15.38
N LYS A 228 14.12 -14.75 -16.25
CA LYS A 228 14.78 -14.36 -17.50
C LYS A 228 15.58 -13.09 -17.21
N SER A 229 16.89 -13.25 -17.09
CA SER A 229 17.83 -12.14 -17.30
C SER A 229 17.65 -11.65 -18.74
N VAL A 230 16.81 -10.64 -18.94
CA VAL A 230 16.78 -9.95 -20.23
C VAL A 230 18.02 -9.06 -20.27
N SER A 231 19.10 -9.59 -20.82
CA SER A 231 20.23 -8.79 -21.25
C SER A 231 19.82 -7.95 -22.46
N SER A 232 20.19 -6.67 -22.42
CA SER A 232 20.08 -5.64 -23.45
C SER A 232 18.69 -5.03 -23.72
N PHE A 233 18.50 -3.82 -23.22
CA PHE A 233 17.78 -2.76 -23.95
C PHE A 233 18.78 -2.07 -24.88
N LEU A 234 18.46 -2.02 -26.17
CA LEU A 234 19.00 -1.05 -27.13
C LEU A 234 17.91 -0.82 -28.19
N PRO A 235 17.87 0.39 -28.77
CA PRO A 235 17.30 1.63 -28.27
C PRO A 235 15.76 1.71 -28.38
#